data_AF-A0A1I7SGB0-F1
#
_entry.id   AF-A0A1I7SGB0-F1
#
_cell.length_a   1.000
_cell.length_b   1.000
_cell.length_c   1.000
_cell.angle_alpha   90.00
_cell.angle_beta   90.00
_cell.angle_gamma   90.00
#
_symmetry.space_group_name_H-M   'P 1'
#
loop_
_entity.id
_entity.type
_entity.pdbx_description
1 polymer ?
#
loop_
_entity_poly.entity_id
_entity_poly.type
_entity_poly.pdbx_seq_one_letter_code
_entity_poly.pdbx_strand_id
1 'polypeptide(L)'
;HGTMMTEDYNFTAEIPTALRKFDGSSLLRPLKQPRSCKDLSIDFEGCMYKYLQPVRGRNVEKLGWRLAEASVEKMNLVKNQTWAKSYCVDLIVWKEFIPYVEEYRPQFYQDPIYQVTFKTYPGGGLYMPFLQVSANQTITVLSTWLTRKNASRAQTQCLFDANGHRISPTHDYCFCKDLLKK
;
A
#
# COMPACT_ATOMS: atom_id res chain seq x y z
N HIS A 1 25.56 54.26 28.38
CA HIS A 1 26.65 53.40 28.87
C HIS A 1 26.91 52.32 27.84
N GLY A 2 28.00 52.47 27.08
CA GLY A 2 28.54 51.46 26.18
C GLY A 2 29.92 51.04 26.68
N THR A 3 30.15 49.74 26.73
CA THR A 3 31.45 49.09 26.94
C THR A 3 31.52 48.02 25.85
N MET A 4 32.21 48.30 24.74
CA MET A 4 33.58 47.84 24.47
C MET A 4 33.77 46.36 24.81
N MET A 5 33.63 45.52 23.79
CA MET A 5 34.36 44.25 23.71
C MET A 5 35.62 44.56 22.91
N THR A 6 36.73 44.57 23.63
CA THR A 6 38.09 44.69 23.11
C THR A 6 38.42 43.53 22.18
N GLU A 7 39.11 43.89 21.10
CA GLU A 7 39.89 43.03 20.24
C GLU A 7 40.82 42.15 21.08
N ASP A 8 40.88 40.86 20.75
CA ASP A 8 42.00 39.92 20.91
C ASP A 8 41.46 38.49 21.02
N TYR A 9 40.76 38.03 19.99
CA TYR A 9 40.53 36.59 19.80
C TYR A 9 41.47 36.10 18.70
N ASN A 10 42.51 35.38 19.12
CA ASN A 10 43.50 34.80 18.24
C ASN A 10 42.94 33.50 17.63
N PHE A 11 42.59 33.53 16.34
CA PHE A 11 41.91 32.45 15.61
C PHE A 11 42.80 31.25 15.23
N THR A 12 44.02 31.13 15.78
CA THR A 12 44.98 30.08 15.38
C THR A 12 45.11 28.95 16.41
N ALA A 13 44.02 28.56 17.08
CA ALA A 13 44.01 27.30 17.80
C ALA A 13 43.80 26.16 16.80
N GLU A 14 44.82 25.33 16.60
CA GLU A 14 44.74 24.10 15.81
C GLU A 14 43.69 23.17 16.42
N ILE A 15 42.62 22.90 15.67
CA ILE A 15 41.56 21.97 16.09
C ILE A 15 42.12 20.54 15.96
N PRO A 16 42.18 19.75 17.06
CA PRO A 16 42.57 18.36 16.98
C PRO A 16 41.64 17.58 16.05
N THR A 17 42.26 16.90 15.08
CA THR A 17 41.66 16.16 13.97
C THR A 17 40.85 14.94 14.41
N ALA A 18 39.65 15.13 14.96
CA ALA A 18 38.70 14.02 15.13
C ALA A 18 37.23 14.46 15.22
N LEU A 19 36.79 15.39 14.37
CA LEU A 19 35.38 15.48 14.01
C LEU A 19 35.24 15.13 12.53
N ARG A 20 34.65 13.95 12.28
CA ARG A 20 34.38 13.44 10.94
C ARG A 20 33.64 14.49 10.13
N LYS A 21 34.28 14.97 9.05
CA LYS A 21 33.68 15.79 8.01
C LYS A 21 32.45 15.09 7.43
N PHE A 22 31.33 15.79 7.46
CA PHE A 22 30.24 15.55 6.53
C PHE A 22 30.68 16.13 5.18
N ASP A 23 31.14 15.27 4.27
CA ASP A 23 31.43 15.66 2.89
C ASP A 23 30.11 15.87 2.14
N GLY A 24 29.68 17.13 2.07
CA GLY A 24 28.60 17.58 1.21
C GLY A 24 29.01 17.54 -0.27
N SER A 25 28.06 17.27 -1.16
CA SER A 25 28.28 17.25 -2.60
C SER A 25 28.55 18.66 -3.17
N SER A 26 29.58 18.78 -4.01
CA SER A 26 29.89 19.98 -4.81
C SER A 26 29.65 19.71 -6.29
N LEU A 27 29.24 20.74 -7.04
CA LEU A 27 28.92 20.69 -8.48
C LEU A 27 30.10 20.19 -9.35
N LEU A 28 31.34 20.25 -8.85
CA LEU A 28 32.56 19.98 -9.62
C LEU A 28 33.25 18.65 -9.28
N ARG A 29 32.72 17.85 -8.35
CA ARG A 29 33.26 16.50 -8.04
C ARG A 29 32.15 15.48 -7.80
N PRO A 30 31.90 14.55 -8.73
CA PRO A 30 30.97 13.46 -8.49
C PRO A 30 31.56 12.45 -7.48
N LEU A 31 30.73 12.01 -6.54
CA LEU A 31 31.06 11.01 -5.53
C LEU A 31 31.02 9.58 -6.11
N LYS A 32 31.88 8.68 -5.58
CA LYS A 32 31.88 7.23 -5.88
C LYS A 32 30.54 6.58 -5.49
N GLN A 33 30.03 5.69 -6.34
CA GLN A 33 28.79 4.89 -6.16
C GLN A 33 29.06 3.58 -5.39
N PRO A 34 28.04 2.92 -4.80
CA PRO A 34 26.62 3.29 -4.70
C PRO A 34 26.25 3.77 -3.29
N ARG A 35 25.38 4.79 -3.21
CA ARG A 35 24.91 5.35 -1.93
C ARG A 35 23.74 4.53 -1.39
N SER A 36 23.74 4.27 -0.08
CA SER A 36 22.51 3.83 0.60
C SER A 36 21.55 5.02 0.71
N CYS A 37 20.23 4.77 0.82
CA CYS A 37 19.23 5.82 1.07
C CYS A 37 19.51 6.65 2.34
N LYS A 38 20.38 6.14 3.22
CA LYS A 38 20.79 6.80 4.45
C LYS A 38 21.80 7.94 4.22
N ASP A 39 22.53 7.89 3.11
CA ASP A 39 23.64 8.81 2.78
C ASP A 39 23.24 9.88 1.75
N LEU A 40 22.00 9.82 1.28
CA LEU A 40 21.39 10.79 0.39
C LEU A 40 20.34 11.56 1.19
N SER A 41 20.46 12.88 1.29
CA SER A 41 19.42 13.78 1.85
C SER A 41 18.19 13.89 0.93
N ILE A 42 17.77 12.76 0.36
CA ILE A 42 16.48 12.59 -0.31
C ILE A 42 15.49 12.24 0.80
N ASP A 43 14.27 12.75 0.74
CA ASP A 43 13.24 12.32 1.68
C ASP A 43 13.02 10.80 1.58
N PHE A 44 12.55 10.20 2.68
CA PHE A 44 12.32 8.76 2.75
C PHE A 44 11.36 8.28 1.64
N GLU A 45 10.41 9.13 1.24
CA GLU A 45 9.41 8.86 0.21
C GLU A 45 10.03 8.72 -1.20
N GLY A 46 11.00 9.58 -1.55
CA GLY A 46 11.70 9.57 -2.83
C GLY A 46 12.67 8.39 -2.98
N CYS A 47 13.26 7.91 -1.88
CA CYS A 47 14.14 6.74 -1.94
C CYS A 47 13.35 5.42 -2.04
N MET A 48 12.15 5.38 -1.44
CA MET A 48 11.23 4.24 -1.54
C MET A 48 10.65 4.06 -2.95
N TYR A 49 10.51 5.14 -3.73
CA TYR A 49 9.86 5.12 -5.04
C TYR A 49 10.54 4.22 -6.08
N LYS A 50 11.85 3.95 -5.99
CA LYS A 50 12.56 3.05 -6.93
C LYS A 50 12.51 1.57 -6.53
N TYR A 51 12.33 1.26 -5.24
CA TYR A 51 12.24 -0.13 -4.74
C TYR A 51 10.80 -0.63 -4.66
N LEU A 52 9.82 0.29 -4.59
CA LEU A 52 8.39 0.00 -4.66
C LEU A 52 7.81 0.17 -6.06
N GLN A 53 8.64 0.27 -7.11
CA GLN A 53 8.05 0.18 -8.45
C GLN A 53 7.70 -1.28 -8.71
N PRO A 54 6.40 -1.59 -8.90
CA PRO A 54 5.99 -2.92 -9.31
C PRO A 54 6.61 -3.17 -10.66
N VAL A 55 6.94 -4.43 -10.93
CA VAL A 55 7.40 -4.84 -12.26
C VAL A 55 6.27 -4.55 -13.26
N ARG A 56 6.31 -3.40 -13.93
CA ARG A 56 5.30 -3.04 -14.93
C ARG A 56 5.61 -3.80 -16.23
N GLY A 57 4.82 -4.83 -16.51
CA GLY A 57 4.84 -5.57 -17.77
C GLY A 57 3.47 -6.14 -18.07
N ARG A 58 3.15 -6.41 -19.35
CA ARG A 58 1.85 -6.98 -19.79
C ARG A 58 1.46 -8.25 -19.03
N ASN A 59 2.45 -9.05 -18.62
CA ASN A 59 2.21 -10.27 -17.86
C ASN A 59 1.81 -9.98 -16.40
N VAL A 60 2.37 -8.92 -15.80
CA VAL A 60 2.06 -8.51 -14.43
C VAL A 60 0.68 -7.88 -14.35
N GLU A 61 0.26 -7.14 -15.38
CA GLU A 61 -1.10 -6.61 -15.47
C GLU A 61 -2.14 -7.73 -15.51
N LYS A 62 -1.96 -8.72 -16.40
CA LYS A 62 -2.85 -9.91 -16.47
C LYS A 62 -2.89 -10.67 -15.14
N LEU A 63 -1.75 -10.83 -14.49
CA LEU A 63 -1.68 -11.44 -13.16
C LEU A 63 -2.48 -10.61 -12.14
N GLY A 64 -2.31 -9.29 -12.13
CA GLY A 64 -3.03 -8.38 -11.24
C GLY A 64 -4.54 -8.49 -11.37
N TRP A 65 -5.06 -8.56 -12.59
CA TRP A 65 -6.48 -8.82 -12.83
C TRP A 65 -6.94 -10.16 -12.24
N ARG A 66 -6.22 -11.26 -12.51
CA ARG A 66 -6.58 -12.59 -11.96
C ARG A 66 -6.55 -12.62 -10.42
N LEU A 67 -5.56 -11.97 -9.81
CA LEU A 67 -5.44 -11.88 -8.35
C LEU A 67 -6.56 -11.04 -7.73
N ALA A 68 -6.92 -9.93 -8.38
CA ALA A 68 -8.04 -9.08 -7.96
C ALA A 68 -9.38 -9.80 -8.09
N GLU A 69 -9.61 -10.53 -9.19
CA GLU A 69 -10.81 -11.33 -9.42
C GLU A 69 -10.97 -12.43 -8.36
N ALA A 70 -9.91 -13.20 -8.08
CA ALA A 70 -9.93 -14.21 -7.01
C ALA A 70 -10.24 -13.61 -5.63
N SER A 71 -9.73 -12.40 -5.36
CA SER A 71 -10.04 -11.68 -4.13
C SER A 71 -11.51 -11.26 -4.05
N VAL A 72 -12.07 -10.75 -5.15
CA VAL A 72 -13.49 -10.36 -5.24
C VAL A 72 -14.41 -11.58 -5.15
N GLU A 73 -14.03 -12.70 -5.76
CA GLU A 73 -14.75 -13.97 -5.66
C GLU A 73 -14.85 -14.42 -4.19
N LYS A 74 -13.72 -14.41 -3.46
CA LYS A 74 -13.71 -14.70 -2.02
C LYS A 74 -14.60 -13.74 -1.23
N MET A 75 -14.54 -12.44 -1.51
CA MET A 75 -15.40 -11.45 -0.85
C MET A 75 -16.88 -11.73 -1.07
N ASN A 76 -17.28 -11.97 -2.32
CA ASN A 76 -18.66 -12.29 -2.67
C ASN A 76 -19.11 -13.62 -2.05
N LEU A 77 -18.25 -14.64 -2.04
CA LEU A 77 -18.53 -15.92 -1.38
C LEU A 77 -18.81 -15.73 0.11
N VAL A 78 -17.90 -15.07 0.84
CA VAL A 78 -18.06 -14.81 2.28
C VAL A 78 -19.34 -14.02 2.54
N LYS A 79 -19.58 -12.94 1.79
CA LYS A 79 -20.80 -12.14 1.90
C LYS A 79 -22.06 -12.97 1.63
N ASN A 80 -22.05 -13.82 0.59
CA ASN A 80 -23.21 -14.62 0.17
C ASN A 80 -23.52 -15.79 1.11
N GLN A 81 -22.57 -16.20 1.95
CA GLN A 81 -22.76 -17.18 3.03
C GLN A 81 -23.32 -16.56 4.31
N THR A 82 -23.54 -15.25 4.34
CA THR A 82 -24.06 -14.52 5.52
C THR A 82 -25.41 -13.89 5.23
N TRP A 83 -26.06 -13.39 6.29
CA TRP A 83 -27.31 -12.64 6.20
C TRP A 83 -27.19 -11.34 5.36
N ALA A 84 -25.97 -10.85 5.11
CA ALA A 84 -25.73 -9.65 4.30
C ALA A 84 -26.12 -9.82 2.81
N LYS A 85 -26.26 -11.06 2.31
CA LYS A 85 -26.60 -11.39 0.92
C LYS A 85 -27.86 -10.66 0.41
N SER A 86 -28.90 -10.54 1.24
CA SER A 86 -30.15 -9.90 0.83
C SER A 86 -29.97 -8.41 0.58
N TYR A 87 -29.08 -7.74 1.31
CA TYR A 87 -28.87 -6.29 1.29
C TYR A 87 -27.79 -5.83 0.30
N CYS A 88 -26.78 -6.65 0.05
CA CYS A 88 -25.59 -6.26 -0.68
C CYS A 88 -25.57 -6.76 -2.13
N VAL A 89 -25.06 -5.93 -3.03
CA VAL A 89 -24.81 -6.30 -4.43
C VAL A 89 -23.54 -7.16 -4.55
N ASP A 90 -23.41 -7.90 -5.65
CA ASP A 90 -22.14 -8.53 -6.01
C ASP A 90 -21.13 -7.48 -6.49
N LEU A 91 -19.94 -7.57 -5.92
CA LEU A 91 -18.82 -6.71 -6.29
C LEU A 91 -18.13 -7.29 -7.52
N ILE A 92 -17.59 -6.43 -8.37
CA ILE A 92 -16.69 -6.78 -9.46
C ILE A 92 -15.42 -5.95 -9.34
N VAL A 93 -14.32 -6.39 -9.97
CA VAL A 93 -13.13 -5.54 -10.08
C VAL A 93 -13.46 -4.33 -10.97
N TRP A 94 -13.13 -3.13 -10.52
CA TRP A 94 -13.44 -1.91 -11.26
C TRP A 94 -12.53 -1.78 -12.48
N LYS A 95 -13.12 -1.88 -13.67
CA LYS A 95 -12.42 -1.87 -14.97
C LYS A 95 -11.55 -0.64 -15.24
N GLU A 96 -11.87 0.50 -14.63
CA GLU A 96 -11.12 1.76 -14.81
C GLU A 96 -9.90 1.88 -13.89
N PHE A 97 -9.77 0.98 -12.91
CA PHE A 97 -8.62 0.93 -12.02
C PHE A 97 -7.73 -0.26 -12.39
N ILE A 98 -6.52 0.01 -12.86
CA ILE A 98 -5.54 -1.03 -13.18
C ILE A 98 -5.01 -1.61 -11.85
N PRO A 99 -5.20 -2.92 -11.56
CA PRO A 99 -4.66 -3.53 -10.36
C PRO A 99 -3.14 -3.44 -10.29
N TYR A 100 -2.65 -3.21 -9.09
CA TYR A 100 -1.24 -3.07 -8.78
C TYR A 100 -0.77 -4.30 -7.99
N VAL A 101 0.42 -4.84 -8.31
CA VAL A 101 0.92 -6.08 -7.72
C VAL A 101 2.34 -5.89 -7.21
N GLU A 102 2.55 -6.28 -5.95
CA GLU A 102 3.88 -6.40 -5.33
C GLU A 102 4.15 -7.87 -5.02
N GLU A 103 5.32 -8.35 -5.46
CA GLU A 103 5.76 -9.72 -5.19
C GLU A 103 6.72 -9.74 -4.00
N TYR A 104 6.42 -10.62 -3.04
CA TYR A 104 7.24 -10.92 -1.88
C TYR A 104 7.70 -12.37 -1.96
N ARG A 105 9.02 -12.59 -1.84
CA ARG A 105 9.63 -13.91 -1.72
C ARG A 105 10.23 -14.10 -0.33
N PRO A 106 9.42 -14.30 0.71
CA PRO A 106 9.94 -14.62 2.03
C PRO A 106 10.70 -15.95 1.99
N GLN A 107 11.88 -16.00 2.61
CA GLN A 107 12.78 -17.17 2.59
C GLN A 107 12.13 -18.48 3.06
N PHE A 108 11.04 -18.39 3.84
CA PHE A 108 10.32 -19.53 4.40
C PHE A 108 9.22 -20.11 3.50
N TYR A 109 8.83 -19.39 2.44
CA TYR A 109 7.77 -19.84 1.55
C TYR A 109 8.36 -20.35 0.24
N GLN A 110 7.93 -21.54 -0.18
CA GLN A 110 8.33 -22.12 -1.47
C GLN A 110 7.70 -21.35 -2.64
N ASP A 111 6.45 -20.91 -2.49
CA ASP A 111 5.73 -20.16 -3.51
C ASP A 111 5.76 -18.64 -3.22
N PRO A 112 5.78 -17.79 -4.27
CA PRO A 112 5.73 -16.35 -4.12
C PRO A 112 4.39 -15.88 -3.52
N ILE A 113 4.48 -14.86 -2.65
CA ILE A 113 3.33 -14.16 -2.08
C ILE A 113 3.17 -12.84 -2.83
N TYR A 114 1.96 -12.53 -3.23
CA TYR A 114 1.61 -11.30 -3.93
C TYR A 114 0.69 -10.44 -3.07
N GLN A 115 1.01 -9.16 -2.93
CA GLN A 115 0.06 -8.16 -2.46
C GLN A 115 -0.56 -7.49 -3.68
N VAL A 116 -1.89 -7.50 -3.76
CA VAL A 116 -2.60 -6.88 -4.88
C VAL A 116 -3.42 -5.69 -4.38
N THR A 117 -3.22 -4.52 -4.96
CA THR A 117 -4.07 -3.35 -4.72
C THR A 117 -5.05 -3.21 -5.87
N PHE A 118 -6.34 -3.19 -5.57
CA PHE A 118 -7.40 -3.04 -6.58
C PHE A 118 -8.60 -2.28 -6.01
N LYS A 119 -9.45 -1.79 -6.93
CA LYS A 119 -10.75 -1.23 -6.58
C LYS A 119 -11.89 -2.12 -7.03
N THR A 120 -13.01 -2.04 -6.32
CA THR A 120 -14.25 -2.73 -6.66
C THR A 120 -15.30 -1.76 -7.19
N TYR A 121 -16.22 -2.30 -7.97
CA TYR A 121 -17.45 -1.65 -8.38
C TYR A 121 -18.65 -2.51 -7.92
N PRO A 122 -19.77 -1.91 -7.49
CA PRO A 122 -19.96 -0.47 -7.25
C PRO A 122 -19.31 0.01 -5.95
N GLY A 123 -19.21 1.33 -5.78
CA GLY A 123 -18.75 1.97 -4.54
C GLY A 123 -17.25 2.27 -4.45
N GLY A 124 -16.43 1.80 -5.39
CA GLY A 124 -15.01 2.18 -5.46
C GLY A 124 -14.21 1.73 -4.24
N GLY A 125 -14.56 0.58 -3.64
CA GLY A 125 -13.87 0.08 -2.46
C GLY A 125 -12.43 -0.31 -2.80
N LEU A 126 -11.46 0.22 -2.05
CA LEU A 126 -10.03 -0.03 -2.22
C LEU A 126 -9.58 -1.15 -1.29
N TYR A 127 -8.91 -2.17 -1.82
CA TYR A 127 -8.44 -3.34 -1.07
C TYR A 127 -6.98 -3.62 -1.36
N MET A 128 -6.34 -4.32 -0.42
CA MET A 128 -4.93 -4.69 -0.49
C MET A 128 -4.64 -6.06 0.17
N PRO A 129 -5.24 -7.17 -0.32
CA PRO A 129 -4.99 -8.49 0.24
C PRO A 129 -3.66 -9.09 -0.20
N PHE A 130 -3.24 -10.11 0.55
CA PHE A 130 -2.14 -11.01 0.23
C PHE A 130 -2.68 -12.32 -0.35
N LEU A 131 -2.06 -12.79 -1.43
CA LEU A 131 -2.39 -14.01 -2.15
C LEU A 131 -1.12 -14.81 -2.42
N GLN A 132 -1.26 -16.12 -2.57
CA GLN A 132 -0.20 -17.02 -2.98
C GLN A 132 -0.60 -17.64 -4.31
N VAL A 133 0.37 -17.77 -5.22
CA VAL A 133 0.19 -18.49 -6.49
C VAL A 133 1.08 -19.72 -6.45
N SER A 134 0.46 -20.89 -6.38
CA SER A 134 1.20 -22.15 -6.36
C SER A 134 1.70 -22.56 -7.74
N ALA A 135 2.66 -23.48 -7.80
CA ALA A 135 3.25 -23.98 -9.05
C ALA A 135 2.22 -24.53 -10.08
N ASN A 136 1.08 -25.04 -9.61
CA ASN A 136 -0.06 -25.49 -10.42
C ASN A 136 -0.99 -24.34 -10.88
N GLN A 137 -0.59 -23.08 -10.67
CA GLN A 137 -1.36 -21.85 -10.96
C GLN A 137 -2.66 -21.68 -10.16
N THR A 138 -2.84 -22.40 -9.04
CA THR A 138 -3.95 -22.12 -8.13
C THR A 138 -3.65 -20.88 -7.30
N ILE A 139 -4.64 -19.98 -7.20
CA ILE A 139 -4.56 -18.74 -6.44
C ILE A 139 -5.23 -18.96 -5.08
N THR A 140 -4.47 -18.78 -4.01
CA THR A 140 -4.97 -18.88 -2.64
C THR A 140 -4.92 -17.50 -1.98
N VAL A 141 -6.06 -16.99 -1.51
CA VAL A 141 -6.10 -15.71 -0.78
C VAL A 141 -5.70 -15.94 0.68
N LEU A 142 -4.47 -15.55 1.03
CA LEU A 142 -3.89 -15.71 2.37
C LEU A 142 -4.55 -14.79 3.41
N SER A 143 -4.98 -13.59 3.00
CA SER A 143 -5.69 -12.69 3.91
C SER A 143 -6.98 -13.32 4.43
N THR A 144 -7.07 -13.52 5.74
CA THR A 144 -8.29 -14.02 6.42
C THR A 144 -9.47 -13.09 6.19
N TRP A 145 -9.23 -11.79 6.37
CA TRP A 145 -10.19 -10.72 6.14
C TRP A 145 -9.59 -9.70 5.16
N LEU A 146 -10.41 -9.22 4.22
CA LEU A 146 -10.01 -8.26 3.20
C LEU A 146 -10.51 -6.87 3.60
N THR A 147 -9.92 -6.27 4.63
CA THR A 147 -10.36 -4.97 5.13
C THR A 147 -10.30 -3.90 4.06
N ARG A 148 -11.41 -3.17 3.91
CA ARG A 148 -11.50 -2.05 2.98
C ARG A 148 -10.66 -0.87 3.50
N LYS A 149 -9.86 -0.27 2.63
CA LYS A 149 -8.90 0.80 2.99
C LYS A 149 -9.51 2.20 2.98
N ASN A 150 -10.59 2.41 2.24
CA ASN A 150 -11.30 3.70 2.16
C ASN A 150 -12.65 3.66 2.87
N ALA A 151 -13.18 4.83 3.20
CA ALA A 151 -14.45 4.96 3.91
C ALA A 151 -15.60 4.27 3.14
N SER A 152 -16.45 3.55 3.89
CA SER A 152 -17.54 2.72 3.35
C SER A 152 -18.89 2.94 4.01
N ARG A 153 -18.96 3.69 5.12
CA ARG A 153 -20.14 3.80 5.97
C ARG A 153 -21.42 4.16 5.21
N ALA A 154 -21.36 5.18 4.34
CA ALA A 154 -22.52 5.59 3.55
C ALA A 154 -23.01 4.49 2.58
N GLN A 155 -22.10 3.65 2.10
CA GLN A 155 -22.40 2.58 1.14
C GLN A 155 -22.92 1.31 1.79
N THR A 156 -22.75 1.18 3.11
CA THR A 156 -23.10 -0.02 3.90
C THR A 156 -24.16 0.24 4.95
N GLN A 157 -24.83 1.40 4.87
CA GLN A 157 -25.84 1.83 5.83
C GLN A 157 -26.97 0.79 6.00
N CYS A 158 -27.41 0.13 4.93
CA CYS A 158 -28.43 -0.93 4.99
C CYS A 158 -28.04 -2.08 5.94
N LEU A 159 -26.76 -2.47 6.00
CA LEU A 159 -26.29 -3.49 6.95
C LEU A 159 -26.25 -2.94 8.37
N PHE A 160 -25.84 -1.68 8.51
CA PHE A 160 -25.79 -1.01 9.79
C PHE A 160 -27.19 -0.91 10.41
N ASP A 161 -28.20 -0.59 9.61
CA ASP A 161 -29.59 -0.51 10.05
C ASP A 161 -30.16 -1.91 10.35
N ALA A 162 -29.90 -2.89 9.48
CA ALA A 162 -30.40 -4.26 9.64
C ALA A 162 -29.79 -5.01 10.85
N ASN A 163 -28.57 -4.67 11.25
CA ASN A 163 -27.84 -5.35 12.33
C ASN A 163 -27.85 -4.58 13.66
N GLY A 164 -28.76 -3.63 13.84
CA GLY A 164 -28.85 -2.82 15.05
C GLY A 164 -27.55 -2.04 15.33
N HIS A 165 -26.97 -1.44 14.29
CA HIS A 165 -25.77 -0.59 14.35
C HIS A 165 -24.48 -1.31 14.78
N ARG A 166 -24.43 -2.64 14.63
CA ARG A 166 -23.23 -3.45 14.91
C ARG A 166 -22.38 -3.63 13.66
N ILE A 167 -21.08 -3.34 13.78
CA ILE A 167 -20.09 -3.52 12.71
C ILE A 167 -19.70 -5.01 12.63
N SER A 168 -19.65 -5.52 11.41
CA SER A 168 -19.23 -6.89 11.06
C SER A 168 -18.24 -6.82 9.90
N PRO A 169 -17.28 -7.75 9.75
CA PRO A 169 -16.38 -7.80 8.60
C PRO A 169 -17.08 -7.78 7.25
N THR A 170 -18.33 -8.24 7.17
CA THR A 170 -19.15 -8.18 5.95
C THR A 170 -19.47 -6.77 5.47
N HIS A 171 -19.34 -5.76 6.35
CA HIS A 171 -19.47 -4.35 5.98
C HIS A 171 -18.35 -3.92 5.03
N ASP A 172 -17.18 -4.55 5.06
CA ASP A 172 -16.12 -4.23 4.12
C ASP A 172 -16.42 -4.73 2.71
N TYR A 173 -17.34 -5.68 2.54
CA TYR A 173 -17.64 -6.33 1.26
C TYR A 173 -19.02 -5.94 0.70
N CYS A 174 -19.69 -4.98 1.33
CA CYS A 174 -21.05 -4.62 0.97
C CYS A 174 -21.11 -3.30 0.21
N PHE A 175 -21.98 -3.27 -0.79
CA PHE A 175 -22.58 -2.05 -1.29
C PHE A 175 -24.09 -2.26 -1.34
N CYS A 176 -24.84 -1.39 -0.67
CA CYS A 176 -26.28 -1.54 -0.50
C CYS A 176 -27.02 -1.48 -1.83
N LYS A 177 -27.87 -2.48 -2.11
CA LYS A 177 -28.68 -2.57 -3.34
C LYS A 177 -29.53 -1.33 -3.59
N ASP A 178 -30.06 -0.72 -2.54
CA ASP A 178 -30.94 0.45 -2.67
C ASP A 178 -30.21 1.71 -3.15
N LEU A 179 -28.87 1.74 -3.06
CA LEU A 179 -28.07 2.83 -3.61
C LEU A 179 -27.87 2.73 -5.14
N LEU A 180 -28.19 1.58 -5.76
CA LEU A 180 -28.16 1.43 -7.22
C LEU A 180 -29.46 1.89 -7.90
N LYS A 181 -30.54 2.08 -7.13
CA LYS A 181 -31.85 2.50 -7.67
C LYS A 181 -32.01 4.02 -7.74
N LYS A 182 -31.03 4.76 -7.22
CA LYS A 182 -30.98 6.23 -7.23
C LYS A 182 -30.09 6.68 -8.37
#